data_AF-B3QW66-F1
#
_entry.id   AF-B3QW66-F1
#
_cell.length_a   1.000
_cell.length_b   1.000
_cell.length_c   1.000
_cell.angle_alpha   90.00
_cell.angle_beta   90.00
_cell.angle_gamma   90.00
#
_symmetry.space_group_name_H-M   'P 1'
#
loop_
_entity.id
_entity.type
_entity.pdbx_description
1 polymer ?
#
loop_
_entity_poly.entity_id
_entity_poly.type
_entity_poly.pdbx_seq_one_letter_code
_entity_poly.pdbx_strand_id
1 'polypeptide(L)'
;MALFGSAESTVARADYEIILEGGTSTWGKVKGRANINVPPAIPLLPTDCNIKIKAKPIGSSNDVVRFTCMIEAAVDSTIKKLSVEADIANESSDRRVSVGEGVVTVGDFSHAFAFEGSVVNLVYYKSDVIRRNVPNPRYIQGRQFHDILMKVPLENDDLIQTWEATLQAARSGSANFNSWIRDFWFIGPAQTTLYEGGQSISNIEIASIGTEGGGSNGAPLGVTNWRFSHAASGIIDSISRWTELFPVEKLLKREAQIEGAFRSDSQGIEVKVDGELPGVSVDAGGGLRRVLNHPLVPLVHHGMVGKLNDFKIDAQLTVQLPKGYKLRYAAPQYKSQNAETYKWFGGTYAKWAEHVCKGGTGQFDILYAQ
;
A
#
# COMPACT_ATOMS: atom_id res chain seq x y z
N MET A 1 -46.44 6.88 26.03
CA MET A 1 -45.59 7.86 25.34
C MET A 1 -44.69 7.09 24.38
N ALA A 2 -44.82 7.35 23.08
CA ALA A 2 -43.98 6.76 22.05
C ALA A 2 -42.60 7.43 22.05
N LEU A 3 -41.54 6.65 21.91
CA LEU A 3 -40.22 7.05 21.38
C LEU A 3 -39.39 5.79 21.04
N PHE A 4 -40.00 4.84 20.33
CA PHE A 4 -39.23 3.89 19.51
C PHE A 4 -39.07 4.53 18.13
N GLY A 5 -38.17 5.52 18.04
CA GLY A 5 -37.60 5.87 16.75
C GLY A 5 -36.85 4.64 16.27
N SER A 6 -37.18 4.12 15.09
CA SER A 6 -36.36 3.12 14.41
C SER A 6 -34.91 3.60 14.46
N ALA A 7 -34.01 2.82 15.07
CA ALA A 7 -32.58 3.10 14.96
C ALA A 7 -32.28 3.29 13.47
N GLU A 8 -31.82 4.49 13.10
CA GLU A 8 -31.44 4.79 11.73
C GLU A 8 -30.41 3.72 11.32
N SER A 9 -30.70 2.94 10.28
CA SER A 9 -29.78 1.85 9.93
C SER A 9 -28.48 2.47 9.43
N THR A 10 -27.34 2.09 10.02
CA THR A 10 -26.01 2.45 9.53
C THR A 10 -25.87 2.03 8.06
N VAL A 11 -25.55 2.97 7.18
CA VAL A 11 -25.33 2.72 5.75
C VAL A 11 -23.94 3.20 5.39
N ALA A 12 -23.13 2.31 4.80
CA ALA A 12 -21.90 2.65 4.12
C ALA A 12 -22.25 3.06 2.68
N ARG A 13 -22.02 4.32 2.33
CA ARG A 13 -22.24 4.81 0.95
C ARG A 13 -20.92 4.89 0.23
N ALA A 14 -20.86 4.37 -0.99
CA ALA A 14 -19.64 4.41 -1.78
C ALA A 14 -19.90 4.51 -3.29
N ASP A 15 -19.01 5.19 -4.00
CA ASP A 15 -18.99 5.23 -5.46
C ASP A 15 -17.56 5.03 -5.96
N TYR A 16 -17.41 4.13 -6.93
CA TYR A 16 -16.14 3.76 -7.51
C TYR A 16 -16.20 3.90 -9.03
N GLU A 17 -15.14 4.44 -9.63
CA GLU A 17 -15.02 4.59 -11.08
C GLU A 17 -13.68 4.05 -11.57
N ILE A 18 -13.72 3.26 -12.64
CA ILE A 18 -12.54 2.79 -13.37
C ILE A 18 -12.72 3.14 -14.84
N ILE A 19 -11.79 3.90 -15.42
CA ILE A 19 -11.74 4.21 -16.86
C ILE A 19 -10.47 3.61 -17.44
N LEU A 20 -10.59 2.64 -18.34
CA LEU A 20 -9.46 1.89 -18.88
C LEU A 20 -8.97 2.46 -20.22
N GLU A 21 -7.66 2.46 -20.44
CA GLU A 21 -7.06 2.67 -21.76
C GLU A 21 -7.07 1.38 -22.59
N GLY A 22 -7.11 1.52 -23.93
CA GLY A 22 -7.14 0.40 -24.87
C GLY A 22 -5.78 0.05 -25.47
N GLY A 23 -5.79 -0.89 -26.42
CA GLY A 23 -4.58 -1.36 -27.09
C GLY A 23 -3.66 -2.13 -26.14
N THR A 24 -2.36 -1.83 -26.16
CA THR A 24 -1.37 -2.47 -25.28
C THR A 24 -1.23 -1.78 -23.92
N SER A 25 -1.94 -0.67 -23.69
CA SER A 25 -1.87 0.09 -22.45
C SER A 25 -2.45 -0.71 -21.28
N THR A 26 -1.83 -0.56 -20.11
CA THR A 26 -2.32 -1.10 -18.83
C THR A 26 -2.84 0.01 -17.92
N TRP A 27 -2.90 1.25 -18.42
CA TRP A 27 -3.31 2.41 -17.64
C TRP A 27 -4.81 2.44 -17.40
N GLY A 28 -5.18 3.06 -16.30
CA GLY A 28 -6.54 3.47 -16.05
C GLY A 28 -6.60 4.63 -15.08
N LYS A 29 -7.74 5.32 -15.10
CA LYS A 29 -8.13 6.27 -14.07
C LYS A 29 -8.96 5.53 -13.03
N VAL A 30 -8.65 5.74 -11.75
CA VAL A 30 -9.36 5.14 -10.63
C VAL A 30 -9.89 6.26 -9.73
N LYS A 31 -11.14 6.12 -9.31
CA LYS A 31 -11.73 6.98 -8.28
C LYS A 31 -12.47 6.13 -7.27
N GLY A 32 -12.40 6.55 -6.01
CA GLY A 32 -13.19 5.99 -4.93
C GLY A 32 -13.66 7.08 -3.99
N ARG A 33 -14.91 7.00 -3.58
CA ARG A 33 -15.50 7.84 -2.53
C ARG A 33 -16.25 6.92 -1.60
N ALA A 34 -16.10 7.11 -0.29
CA ALA A 34 -16.95 6.43 0.68
C ALA A 34 -17.23 7.31 1.90
N ASN A 35 -18.40 7.13 2.49
CA ASN A 35 -18.75 7.65 3.80
C ASN A 35 -19.53 6.63 4.63
N ILE A 36 -19.33 6.67 5.93
CA ILE A 36 -20.08 5.85 6.89
C ILE A 36 -20.10 6.56 8.24
N ASN A 37 -21.26 6.54 8.91
CA ASN A 37 -21.45 7.17 10.22
C ASN A 37 -21.19 6.15 11.34
N VAL A 38 -19.93 5.74 11.49
CA VAL A 38 -19.45 4.89 12.59
C VAL A 38 -18.14 5.45 13.13
N PRO A 39 -17.84 5.26 14.43
CA PRO A 39 -16.55 5.65 14.97
C PRO A 39 -15.42 4.81 14.35
N PRO A 40 -14.27 5.42 13.99
CA PRO A 40 -13.07 4.69 13.61
C PRO A 40 -12.46 3.98 14.84
N ALA A 41 -11.59 3.00 14.60
CA ALA A 41 -10.90 2.27 15.66
C ALA A 41 -9.69 3.01 16.24
N ILE A 42 -9.37 4.21 15.74
CA ILE A 42 -8.20 4.99 16.18
C ILE A 42 -8.50 5.55 17.59
N PRO A 43 -7.60 5.35 18.57
CA PRO A 43 -7.86 5.77 19.96
C PRO A 43 -7.73 7.29 20.19
N LEU A 44 -7.21 8.03 19.21
CA LEU A 44 -7.03 9.48 19.25
C LEU A 44 -7.80 10.10 18.08
N LEU A 45 -8.79 10.95 18.40
CA LEU A 45 -9.70 11.57 17.43
C LEU A 45 -9.85 13.07 17.69
N PRO A 46 -10.06 13.89 16.65
CA PRO A 46 -10.15 13.52 15.24
C PRO A 46 -8.80 13.08 14.66
N THR A 47 -8.87 12.24 13.63
CA THR A 47 -7.71 11.85 12.84
C THR A 47 -8.02 12.02 11.36
N ASP A 48 -7.24 12.86 10.71
CA ASP A 48 -7.31 13.15 9.29
C ASP A 48 -5.97 12.86 8.63
N CYS A 49 -5.98 12.39 7.39
CA CYS A 49 -4.74 12.12 6.65
C CYS A 49 -4.94 12.32 5.15
N ASN A 50 -3.95 12.96 4.53
CA ASN A 50 -3.79 13.06 3.09
C ASN A 50 -2.51 12.34 2.68
N ILE A 51 -2.54 11.64 1.56
CA ILE A 51 -1.39 11.00 0.93
C ILE A 51 -1.39 11.31 -0.55
N LYS A 52 -0.23 11.68 -1.09
CA LYS A 52 0.00 11.87 -2.52
C LYS A 52 1.23 11.10 -2.95
N ILE A 53 1.07 10.29 -3.97
CA ILE A 53 2.15 9.48 -4.54
C ILE A 53 2.29 9.83 -6.02
N LYS A 54 3.52 10.02 -6.47
CA LYS A 54 3.85 10.20 -7.88
C LYS A 54 4.99 9.28 -8.29
N ALA A 55 4.97 8.87 -9.54
CA ALA A 55 6.05 8.09 -10.14
C ALA A 55 6.27 8.57 -11.57
N LYS A 56 7.49 9.02 -11.88
CA LYS A 56 7.88 9.39 -13.25
C LYS A 56 9.17 8.69 -13.64
N PRO A 57 9.27 8.17 -14.88
CA PRO A 57 10.54 7.66 -15.37
C PRO A 57 11.55 8.82 -15.50
N ILE A 58 12.80 8.55 -15.19
CA ILE A 58 13.92 9.49 -15.30
C ILE A 58 15.08 8.85 -16.08
N GLY A 59 16.07 9.67 -16.45
CA GLY A 59 17.21 9.22 -17.23
C GLY A 59 16.88 8.93 -18.71
N SER A 60 17.90 8.59 -19.48
CA SER A 60 17.75 8.28 -20.91
C SER A 60 17.16 6.88 -21.16
N SER A 61 17.43 5.94 -20.26
CA SER A 61 16.97 4.55 -20.30
C SER A 61 15.51 4.36 -19.86
N ASN A 62 14.95 5.29 -19.06
CA ASN A 62 13.60 5.22 -18.47
C ASN A 62 13.33 3.95 -17.63
N ASP A 63 14.40 3.27 -17.19
CA ASP A 63 14.39 2.10 -16.29
C ASP A 63 14.50 2.50 -14.81
N VAL A 64 14.93 3.74 -14.54
CA VAL A 64 14.89 4.38 -13.23
C VAL A 64 13.61 5.20 -13.10
N VAL A 65 12.93 5.05 -11.98
CA VAL A 65 11.70 5.79 -11.65
C VAL A 65 11.96 6.68 -10.47
N ARG A 66 11.70 7.97 -10.63
CA ARG A 66 11.58 8.90 -9.50
C ARG A 66 10.22 8.75 -8.88
N PHE A 67 10.21 8.20 -7.67
CA PHE A 67 9.05 8.05 -6.82
C PHE A 67 9.03 9.17 -5.78
N THR A 68 7.90 9.84 -5.63
CA THR A 68 7.69 10.80 -4.53
C THR A 68 6.44 10.44 -3.74
N CYS A 69 6.54 10.58 -2.43
CA CYS A 69 5.44 10.37 -1.50
C CYS A 69 5.38 11.52 -0.51
N MET A 70 4.21 12.11 -0.35
CA MET A 70 3.92 13.10 0.67
C MET A 70 2.73 12.63 1.49
N ILE A 71 2.89 12.60 2.80
CA ILE A 71 1.84 12.29 3.77
C ILE A 71 1.71 13.49 4.71
N GLU A 72 0.49 13.95 4.92
CA GLU A 72 0.17 14.95 5.94
C GLU A 72 -1.01 14.45 6.75
N ALA A 73 -0.84 14.37 8.06
CA ALA A 73 -1.86 13.89 8.99
C ALA A 73 -2.04 14.85 10.16
N ALA A 74 -3.28 14.96 10.65
CA ALA A 74 -3.61 15.59 11.91
C ALA A 74 -4.16 14.51 12.84
N VAL A 75 -3.48 14.24 13.96
CA VAL A 75 -3.93 13.27 14.97
C VAL A 75 -4.01 13.99 16.29
N ASP A 76 -5.22 14.12 16.83
CA ASP A 76 -5.50 14.88 18.06
C ASP A 76 -4.84 16.27 18.03
N SER A 77 -5.17 17.04 16.99
CA SER A 77 -4.65 18.38 16.70
C SER A 77 -3.15 18.49 16.35
N THR A 78 -2.37 17.42 16.51
CA THR A 78 -0.94 17.45 16.19
C THR A 78 -0.69 17.11 14.73
N ILE A 79 -0.17 18.10 13.99
CA ILE A 79 0.21 17.95 12.58
C ILE A 79 1.48 17.11 12.44
N LYS A 80 1.45 16.18 11.50
CA LYS A 80 2.52 15.25 11.16
C LYS A 80 2.72 15.25 9.66
N LYS A 81 3.98 15.26 9.21
CA LYS A 81 4.32 15.28 7.79
C LYS A 81 5.42 14.27 7.51
N LEU A 82 5.34 13.61 6.36
CA LEU A 82 6.42 12.81 5.79
C LEU A 82 6.54 13.17 4.32
N SER A 83 7.74 13.53 3.88
CA SER A 83 8.08 13.69 2.47
C SER A 83 9.23 12.76 2.13
N VAL A 84 9.11 12.01 1.05
CA VAL A 84 10.17 11.13 0.52
C VAL A 84 10.27 11.30 -0.99
N GLU A 85 11.49 11.49 -1.49
CA GLU A 85 11.84 11.34 -2.90
C GLU A 85 12.88 10.23 -3.02
N ALA A 86 12.62 9.25 -3.89
CA ALA A 86 13.52 8.12 -4.10
C ALA A 86 13.58 7.74 -5.58
N ASP A 87 14.78 7.48 -6.06
CA ASP A 87 15.03 6.91 -7.38
C ASP A 87 15.15 5.39 -7.25
N ILE A 88 14.28 4.67 -7.96
CA ILE A 88 14.07 3.22 -7.84
C ILE A 88 14.34 2.55 -9.18
N ALA A 89 15.13 1.48 -9.20
CA ALA A 89 15.44 0.71 -10.40
C ALA A 89 15.48 -0.79 -10.13
N ASN A 90 15.06 -1.60 -11.12
CA ASN A 90 15.29 -3.03 -11.09
C ASN A 90 16.70 -3.32 -11.61
N GLU A 91 17.51 -4.05 -10.86
CA GLU A 91 18.77 -4.61 -11.38
C GLU A 91 18.57 -5.99 -12.01
N SER A 92 17.58 -6.74 -11.54
CA SER A 92 17.16 -8.02 -12.09
C SER A 92 15.66 -8.23 -11.84
N SER A 93 15.12 -9.38 -12.26
CA SER A 93 13.74 -9.79 -11.94
C SER A 93 13.46 -9.88 -10.44
N ASP A 94 14.50 -10.16 -9.65
CA ASP A 94 14.37 -10.47 -8.23
C ASP A 94 15.03 -9.39 -7.34
N ARG A 95 15.94 -8.56 -7.86
CA ARG A 95 16.60 -7.47 -7.11
C ARG A 95 16.20 -6.08 -7.59
N ARG A 96 15.79 -5.23 -6.65
CA ARG A 96 15.51 -3.80 -6.86
C ARG A 96 16.35 -2.96 -5.91
N VAL A 97 16.80 -1.81 -6.39
CA VAL A 97 17.56 -0.84 -5.61
C VAL A 97 16.81 0.48 -5.51
N SER A 98 17.08 1.21 -4.43
CA SER A 98 16.51 2.52 -4.17
C SER A 98 17.57 3.41 -3.52
N VAL A 99 17.62 4.66 -3.96
CA VAL A 99 18.39 5.73 -3.30
C VAL A 99 17.45 6.91 -3.12
N GLY A 100 17.39 7.49 -1.93
CA GLY A 100 16.45 8.55 -1.66
C GLY A 100 16.73 9.32 -0.39
N GLU A 101 15.92 10.34 -0.19
CA GLU A 101 15.96 11.21 0.97
C GLU A 101 14.54 11.65 1.36
N GLY A 102 14.42 12.14 2.58
CA GLY A 102 13.14 12.57 3.10
C GLY A 102 13.25 13.36 4.39
N VAL A 103 12.10 13.84 4.83
CA VAL A 103 11.93 14.60 6.06
C VAL A 103 10.66 14.11 6.74
N VAL A 104 10.75 13.91 8.05
CA VAL A 104 9.60 13.66 8.92
C VAL A 104 9.46 14.79 9.92
N THR A 105 8.22 15.24 10.15
CA THR A 105 7.88 16.32 11.08
C THR A 105 6.71 15.86 11.96
N VAL A 106 6.79 16.14 13.27
CA VAL A 106 5.73 15.89 14.25
C VAL A 106 5.67 17.09 15.20
N GLY A 107 4.60 17.89 15.10
CA GLY A 107 4.51 19.13 15.88
C GLY A 107 5.63 20.11 15.51
N ASP A 108 6.43 20.48 16.49
CA ASP A 108 7.60 21.36 16.36
C ASP A 108 8.90 20.61 16.03
N PHE A 109 8.94 19.28 16.21
CA PHE A 109 10.09 18.45 15.92
C PHE A 109 10.13 18.03 14.44
N SER A 110 11.33 18.06 13.84
CA SER A 110 11.56 17.59 12.48
C SER A 110 12.97 17.03 12.33
N HIS A 111 13.14 16.00 11.50
CA HIS A 111 14.46 15.55 11.08
C HIS A 111 14.48 15.06 9.63
N ALA A 112 15.62 15.26 8.97
CA ALA A 112 15.88 14.72 7.64
C ALA A 112 16.50 13.32 7.73
N PHE A 113 16.44 12.58 6.63
CA PHE A 113 17.14 11.32 6.47
C PHE A 113 17.49 11.08 5.00
N ALA A 114 18.56 10.33 4.76
CA ALA A 114 18.92 9.80 3.45
C ALA A 114 19.13 8.30 3.57
N PHE A 115 18.89 7.57 2.48
CA PHE A 115 19.06 6.13 2.46
C PHE A 115 19.48 5.61 1.08
N GLU A 116 20.19 4.50 1.13
CA GLU A 116 20.46 3.62 0.01
C GLU A 116 20.03 2.21 0.43
N GLY A 117 19.34 1.49 -0.44
CA GLY A 117 18.84 0.18 -0.08
C GLY A 117 18.69 -0.75 -1.27
N SER A 118 18.77 -2.05 -0.97
CA SER A 118 18.45 -3.09 -1.93
C SER A 118 17.46 -4.08 -1.34
N VAL A 119 16.57 -4.54 -2.20
CA VAL A 119 15.54 -5.50 -1.87
C VAL A 119 15.61 -6.67 -2.84
N VAL A 120 15.77 -7.88 -2.30
CA VAL A 120 15.79 -9.13 -3.08
C VAL A 120 14.55 -9.95 -2.73
N ASN A 121 13.72 -10.25 -3.73
CA ASN A 121 12.53 -11.06 -3.59
C ASN A 121 12.81 -12.51 -3.99
N LEU A 122 12.68 -13.43 -3.04
CA LEU A 122 12.84 -14.87 -3.26
C LEU A 122 11.49 -15.56 -3.13
N VAL A 123 10.97 -16.09 -4.23
CA VAL A 123 9.82 -17.00 -4.20
C VAL A 123 10.29 -18.41 -3.89
N TYR A 124 9.60 -19.10 -2.98
CA TYR A 124 9.95 -20.45 -2.61
C TYR A 124 9.43 -21.47 -3.63
N TYR A 125 10.32 -22.37 -4.06
CA TYR A 125 9.99 -23.59 -4.81
C TYR A 125 9.11 -23.36 -6.06
N LYS A 126 9.45 -22.36 -6.89
CA LYS A 126 8.80 -22.15 -8.19
C LYS A 126 8.83 -23.46 -9.01
N SER A 127 7.72 -23.80 -9.64
CA SER A 127 7.59 -25.00 -10.48
C SER A 127 6.90 -24.70 -11.80
N ASP A 128 7.50 -25.18 -12.89
CA ASP A 128 6.92 -25.11 -14.23
C ASP A 128 5.59 -25.85 -14.36
N VAL A 129 5.39 -26.88 -13.52
CA VAL A 129 4.12 -27.62 -13.47
C VAL A 129 3.01 -26.70 -12.96
N ILE A 130 3.26 -25.91 -11.92
CA ILE A 130 2.28 -24.95 -11.41
C ILE A 130 2.00 -23.89 -12.47
N ARG A 131 3.06 -23.30 -13.03
CA ARG A 131 2.97 -22.22 -14.02
C ARG A 131 2.12 -22.57 -15.25
N ARG A 132 2.23 -23.79 -15.77
CA ARG A 132 1.47 -24.20 -16.97
C ARG A 132 0.06 -24.74 -16.69
N ASN A 133 -0.26 -25.06 -15.44
CA ASN A 133 -1.56 -25.63 -15.06
C ASN A 133 -2.46 -24.65 -14.31
N VAL A 134 -1.91 -23.60 -13.68
CA VAL A 134 -2.67 -22.61 -12.92
C VAL A 134 -2.77 -21.31 -13.72
N PRO A 135 -3.93 -20.97 -14.29
CA PRO A 135 -4.07 -19.83 -15.22
C PRO A 135 -4.05 -18.47 -14.53
N ASN A 136 -4.31 -18.41 -13.22
CA ASN A 136 -4.32 -17.17 -12.44
C ASN A 136 -3.82 -17.45 -11.00
N PRO A 137 -2.52 -17.65 -10.78
CA PRO A 137 -1.97 -17.94 -9.45
C PRO A 137 -2.19 -16.75 -8.50
N ARG A 138 -2.63 -17.04 -7.26
CA ARG A 138 -2.93 -16.02 -6.23
C ARG A 138 -1.91 -16.05 -5.10
N TYR A 139 -1.77 -17.21 -4.46
CA TYR A 139 -0.88 -17.40 -3.33
C TYR A 139 0.49 -17.87 -3.82
N ILE A 140 1.50 -17.02 -3.67
CA ILE A 140 2.89 -17.33 -4.00
C ILE A 140 3.73 -17.05 -2.76
N GLN A 141 4.25 -18.12 -2.15
CA GLN A 141 5.06 -18.06 -0.95
C GLN A 141 6.45 -17.51 -1.24
N GLY A 142 7.04 -16.80 -0.29
CA GLY A 142 8.40 -16.31 -0.44
C GLY A 142 8.93 -15.55 0.76
N ARG A 143 10.12 -15.00 0.59
CA ARG A 143 10.80 -14.10 1.52
C ARG A 143 11.48 -12.98 0.75
N GLN A 144 11.46 -11.79 1.32
CA GLN A 144 12.04 -10.61 0.75
C GLN A 144 13.07 -10.03 1.72
N PHE A 145 14.30 -9.88 1.25
CA PHE A 145 15.47 -9.48 2.03
C PHE A 145 15.77 -8.01 1.77
N HIS A 146 15.93 -7.23 2.83
CA HIS A 146 16.27 -5.82 2.80
C HIS A 146 17.68 -5.63 3.35
N ASP A 147 18.49 -4.84 2.63
CA ASP A 147 19.79 -4.33 3.08
C ASP A 147 19.75 -2.81 2.93
N ILE A 148 19.89 -2.08 4.04
CA ILE A 148 19.59 -0.66 4.13
C ILE A 148 20.74 0.07 4.80
N LEU A 149 21.34 1.01 4.07
CA LEU A 149 22.21 2.03 4.61
C LEU A 149 21.40 3.32 4.80
N MET A 150 21.32 3.82 6.04
CA MET A 150 20.58 5.04 6.36
C MET A 150 21.49 6.04 7.07
N LYS A 151 21.30 7.33 6.75
CA LYS A 151 22.04 8.45 7.32
C LYS A 151 21.06 9.49 7.87
N VAL A 152 21.29 9.95 9.10
CA VAL A 152 20.49 10.97 9.78
C VAL A 152 21.41 12.05 10.36
N PRO A 153 21.26 13.32 9.95
CA PRO A 153 21.93 14.45 10.61
C PRO A 153 21.51 14.58 12.07
N LEU A 154 22.47 14.59 12.99
CA LEU A 154 22.25 14.76 14.43
C LEU A 154 22.25 16.26 14.79
N GLU A 155 21.21 16.96 14.32
CA GLU A 155 21.15 18.44 14.31
C GLU A 155 20.48 19.05 15.55
N ASN A 156 19.90 18.24 16.45
CA ASN A 156 19.28 18.69 17.69
C ASN A 156 19.47 17.66 18.83
N ASP A 157 19.20 18.11 20.06
CA ASP A 157 19.44 17.32 21.28
C ASP A 157 18.59 16.04 21.34
N ASP A 158 17.35 16.06 20.83
CA ASP A 158 16.48 14.87 20.81
C ASP A 158 17.06 13.77 19.91
N LEU A 159 17.61 14.16 18.75
CA LEU A 159 18.29 13.25 17.82
C LEU A 159 19.59 12.71 18.43
N ILE A 160 20.39 13.56 19.07
CA ILE A 160 21.64 13.16 19.72
C ILE A 160 21.34 12.16 20.84
N GLN A 161 20.38 12.47 21.72
CA GLN A 161 20.01 11.59 22.82
C GLN A 161 19.47 10.24 22.32
N THR A 162 18.59 10.25 21.32
CA THR A 162 18.04 9.02 20.72
C THR A 162 19.15 8.18 20.07
N TRP A 163 20.09 8.84 19.39
CA TRP A 163 21.24 8.18 18.77
C TRP A 163 22.15 7.51 19.79
N GLU A 164 22.55 8.21 20.85
CA GLU A 164 23.42 7.68 21.90
C GLU A 164 22.79 6.46 22.60
N ALA A 165 21.50 6.55 22.95
CA ALA A 165 20.75 5.44 23.54
C ALA A 165 20.67 4.24 22.60
N THR A 166 20.38 4.46 21.32
CA THR A 166 20.30 3.41 20.30
C THR A 166 21.67 2.75 20.09
N LEU A 167 22.73 3.55 20.01
CA LEU A 167 24.11 3.07 19.85
C LEU A 167 24.54 2.21 21.03
N GLN A 168 24.23 2.64 22.25
CA GLN A 168 24.51 1.88 23.46
C GLN A 168 23.72 0.55 23.48
N ALA A 169 22.41 0.61 23.18
CA ALA A 169 21.55 -0.57 23.16
C ALA A 169 22.01 -1.61 22.13
N ALA A 170 22.36 -1.17 20.91
CA ALA A 170 22.87 -2.01 19.85
C ALA A 170 24.20 -2.69 20.22
N ARG A 171 25.12 -1.95 20.86
CA ARG A 171 26.45 -2.46 21.24
C ARG A 171 26.42 -3.38 22.46
N SER A 172 25.55 -3.12 23.43
CA SER A 172 25.50 -3.85 24.70
C SER A 172 24.52 -5.03 24.68
N GLY A 173 23.45 -4.96 23.88
CA GLY A 173 22.31 -5.88 23.93
C GLY A 173 22.14 -6.79 22.71
N SER A 174 23.15 -6.91 21.84
CA SER A 174 23.08 -7.41 20.45
C SER A 174 21.93 -8.40 20.14
N ALA A 175 21.85 -9.57 20.78
CA ALA A 175 20.79 -10.55 20.49
C ALA A 175 19.38 -10.13 20.93
N ASN A 176 19.25 -9.48 22.09
CA ASN A 176 17.96 -9.02 22.62
C ASN A 176 17.47 -7.79 21.86
N PHE A 177 18.35 -6.82 21.58
CA PHE A 177 18.02 -5.65 20.77
C PHE A 177 17.45 -6.06 19.42
N ASN A 178 18.15 -6.95 18.71
CA ASN A 178 17.77 -7.44 17.39
C ASN A 178 16.40 -8.14 17.35
N SER A 179 15.94 -8.70 18.46
CA SER A 179 14.64 -9.38 18.57
C SER A 179 13.53 -8.46 19.08
N TRP A 180 13.77 -7.75 20.18
CA TRP A 180 12.77 -6.93 20.89
C TRP A 180 12.42 -5.64 20.14
N ILE A 181 13.31 -5.16 19.26
CA ILE A 181 13.03 -3.98 18.43
C ILE A 181 11.80 -4.14 17.55
N ARG A 182 11.34 -5.38 17.27
CA ARG A 182 10.11 -5.62 16.50
C ARG A 182 8.86 -5.13 17.23
N ASP A 183 8.81 -5.25 18.56
CA ASP A 183 7.66 -4.77 19.35
C ASP A 183 7.61 -3.24 19.37
N PHE A 184 8.79 -2.59 19.30
CA PHE A 184 8.91 -1.14 19.14
C PHE A 184 8.54 -0.67 17.73
N TRP A 185 9.04 -1.36 16.70
CA TRP A 185 8.81 -1.00 15.30
C TRP A 185 7.33 -1.15 14.90
N PHE A 186 6.69 -2.26 15.30
CA PHE A 186 5.29 -2.53 14.99
C PHE A 186 4.36 -2.05 16.11
N ILE A 187 4.36 -0.74 16.33
CA ILE A 187 3.60 -0.08 17.40
C ILE A 187 2.08 -0.34 17.34
N GLY A 188 1.47 -0.53 18.52
CA GLY A 188 0.03 -0.67 18.69
C GLY A 188 -0.52 -1.91 17.98
N PRO A 189 -1.59 -1.80 17.15
CA PRO A 189 -2.20 -2.97 16.51
C PRO A 189 -1.36 -3.54 15.35
N ALA A 190 -0.29 -2.86 14.92
CA ALA A 190 0.51 -3.26 13.76
C ALA A 190 1.13 -4.66 13.91
N GLN A 191 1.57 -5.03 15.11
CA GLN A 191 2.14 -6.36 15.35
C GLN A 191 1.13 -7.49 15.06
N THR A 192 -0.13 -7.32 15.47
CA THR A 192 -1.19 -8.29 15.22
C THR A 192 -1.47 -8.47 13.73
N THR A 193 -1.34 -7.40 12.93
CA THR A 193 -1.55 -7.47 11.47
C THR A 193 -0.60 -8.43 10.77
N LEU A 194 0.60 -8.64 11.31
CA LEU A 194 1.58 -9.56 10.73
C LEU A 194 1.03 -11.00 10.73
N TYR A 195 0.47 -11.45 11.84
CA TYR A 195 -0.08 -12.79 11.97
C TYR A 195 -1.34 -12.97 11.11
N GLU A 196 -2.24 -11.98 11.11
CA GLU A 196 -3.46 -11.99 10.29
C GLU A 196 -3.15 -12.07 8.78
N GLY A 197 -2.12 -11.35 8.34
CA GLY A 197 -1.64 -11.39 6.95
C GLY A 197 -0.81 -12.64 6.59
N GLY A 198 -0.54 -13.55 7.55
CA GLY A 198 0.37 -14.67 7.34
C GLY A 198 1.80 -14.22 7.01
N GLN A 199 2.21 -13.08 7.57
CA GLN A 199 3.53 -12.46 7.42
C GLN A 199 4.40 -12.75 8.64
N SER A 200 5.70 -12.87 8.41
CA SER A 200 6.72 -12.94 9.46
C SER A 200 7.82 -11.93 9.18
N ILE A 201 8.35 -11.33 10.24
CA ILE A 201 9.49 -10.41 10.19
C ILE A 201 10.66 -11.08 10.92
N SER A 202 11.82 -11.19 10.28
CA SER A 202 13.02 -11.70 10.95
C SER A 202 13.51 -10.72 12.01
N ASN A 203 14.42 -11.18 12.87
CA ASN A 203 15.20 -10.25 13.68
C ASN A 203 15.96 -9.27 12.79
N ILE A 204 16.21 -8.07 13.29
CA ILE A 204 17.08 -7.09 12.65
C ILE A 204 18.54 -7.55 12.84
N GLU A 205 19.35 -7.39 11.80
CA GLU A 205 20.80 -7.53 11.87
C GLU A 205 21.43 -6.15 11.65
N ILE A 206 22.25 -5.68 12.58
CA ILE A 206 23.04 -4.45 12.41
C ILE A 206 24.41 -4.86 11.87
N ALA A 207 24.67 -4.56 10.60
CA ALA A 207 25.95 -4.80 9.97
C ALA A 207 27.00 -3.77 10.42
N SER A 208 26.61 -2.51 10.53
CA SER A 208 27.42 -1.45 11.13
C SER A 208 26.56 -0.32 11.69
N ILE A 209 27.07 0.35 12.72
CA ILE A 209 26.45 1.54 13.32
C ILE A 209 27.55 2.46 13.87
N GLY A 210 27.52 3.74 13.52
CA GLY A 210 28.55 4.69 13.92
C GLY A 210 28.24 6.12 13.49
N THR A 211 29.06 7.05 14.00
CA THR A 211 28.93 8.47 13.68
C THR A 211 30.01 8.87 12.67
N GLU A 212 29.60 9.55 11.60
CA GLU A 212 30.50 10.14 10.59
C GLU A 212 30.56 11.67 10.74
N GLY A 213 31.69 12.28 10.35
CA GLY A 213 31.81 13.73 10.22
C GLY A 213 31.32 14.21 8.84
N GLY A 214 30.91 15.47 8.74
CA GLY A 214 30.61 16.10 7.45
C GLY A 214 29.14 16.05 7.01
N GLY A 215 28.18 16.16 7.94
CA GLY A 215 26.81 16.51 7.59
C GLY A 215 26.76 17.83 6.81
N SER A 216 25.70 18.04 6.02
CA SER A 216 25.51 19.20 5.15
C SER A 216 25.67 20.55 5.85
N ASN A 217 25.47 20.59 7.18
CA ASN A 217 25.60 21.77 8.03
C ASN A 217 26.74 21.68 9.06
N GLY A 218 27.67 20.74 8.89
CA GLY A 218 28.72 20.45 9.87
C GLY A 218 28.28 19.58 11.07
N ALA A 219 26.98 19.26 11.17
CA ALA A 219 26.47 18.34 12.17
C ALA A 219 27.01 16.90 11.97
N PRO A 220 27.23 16.13 13.05
CA PRO A 220 27.56 14.72 12.92
C PRO A 220 26.44 13.94 12.25
N LEU A 221 26.79 12.89 11.49
CA LEU A 221 25.83 12.00 10.86
C LEU A 221 25.76 10.69 11.63
N GLY A 222 24.58 10.31 12.10
CA GLY A 222 24.31 8.94 12.54
C GLY A 222 24.13 8.04 11.32
N VAL A 223 24.98 7.02 11.19
CA VAL A 223 25.01 6.11 10.04
C VAL A 223 24.82 4.67 10.50
N THR A 224 23.82 4.01 9.92
CA THR A 224 23.51 2.61 10.24
C THR A 224 23.34 1.81 8.95
N ASN A 225 24.04 0.68 8.87
CA ASN A 225 23.77 -0.37 7.90
C ASN A 225 23.09 -1.55 8.61
N TRP A 226 21.88 -1.88 8.19
CA TRP A 226 21.06 -2.89 8.83
C TRP A 226 20.20 -3.66 7.84
N ARG A 227 19.84 -4.87 8.25
CA ARG A 227 19.16 -5.86 7.42
C ARG A 227 17.99 -6.45 8.17
N PHE A 228 16.97 -6.80 7.40
CA PHE A 228 15.92 -7.69 7.86
C PHE A 228 15.32 -8.40 6.65
N SER A 229 14.51 -9.40 6.91
CA SER A 229 13.67 -9.99 5.87
C SER A 229 12.25 -10.14 6.38
N HIS A 230 11.29 -10.08 5.45
CA HIS A 230 9.94 -10.49 5.73
C HIS A 230 9.53 -11.64 4.82
N ALA A 231 8.72 -12.56 5.31
CA ALA A 231 8.26 -13.73 4.55
C ALA A 231 6.76 -13.94 4.71
N ALA A 232 6.18 -14.64 3.74
CA ALA A 232 4.76 -14.84 3.68
C ALA A 232 4.35 -16.17 3.05
N SER A 233 3.16 -16.63 3.45
CA SER A 233 2.48 -17.81 2.93
C SER A 233 1.74 -17.58 1.59
N GLY A 234 1.75 -16.34 1.07
CA GLY A 234 1.20 -15.99 -0.24
C GLY A 234 0.12 -14.90 -0.22
N ILE A 235 -0.38 -14.49 0.94
CA ILE A 235 -1.30 -13.35 1.08
C ILE A 235 -0.58 -12.03 0.81
N ILE A 236 0.69 -11.91 1.23
CA ILE A 236 1.46 -10.66 1.15
C ILE A 236 1.82 -10.34 -0.30
N ASP A 237 1.07 -9.40 -0.89
CA ASP A 237 1.18 -8.97 -2.28
C ASP A 237 2.58 -8.43 -2.63
N SER A 238 3.30 -7.85 -1.65
CA SER A 238 4.65 -7.32 -1.86
C SER A 238 5.69 -8.40 -2.20
N ILE A 239 5.40 -9.67 -1.86
CA ILE A 239 6.20 -10.83 -2.23
C ILE A 239 5.60 -11.54 -3.45
N SER A 240 4.30 -11.85 -3.39
CA SER A 240 3.65 -12.69 -4.40
C SER A 240 3.55 -12.01 -5.76
N ARG A 241 3.54 -10.67 -5.80
CA ARG A 241 3.32 -9.85 -7.00
C ARG A 241 4.43 -8.84 -7.24
N TRP A 242 5.65 -9.17 -6.81
CA TRP A 242 6.84 -8.31 -6.83
C TRP A 242 7.13 -7.57 -8.15
N THR A 243 7.01 -8.26 -9.28
CA THR A 243 7.23 -7.66 -10.61
C THR A 243 6.04 -6.81 -11.06
N GLU A 244 4.82 -7.24 -10.71
CA GLU A 244 3.58 -6.59 -11.12
C GLU A 244 3.36 -5.25 -10.39
N LEU A 245 3.77 -5.16 -9.12
CA LEU A 245 3.61 -3.96 -8.29
C LEU A 245 4.54 -2.80 -8.67
N PHE A 246 5.54 -3.01 -9.53
CA PHE A 246 6.42 -1.96 -10.04
C PHE A 246 6.51 -2.02 -11.57
N PRO A 247 5.45 -1.58 -12.28
CA PRO A 247 5.31 -1.74 -13.72
C PRO A 247 6.09 -0.65 -14.50
N VAL A 248 7.39 -0.57 -14.28
CA VAL A 248 8.27 0.47 -14.87
C VAL A 248 8.16 0.55 -16.39
N GLU A 249 8.14 -0.60 -17.07
CA GLU A 249 7.99 -0.68 -18.53
C GLU A 249 6.66 -0.10 -19.03
N LYS A 250 5.65 -0.01 -18.15
CA LYS A 250 4.32 0.49 -18.45
C LYS A 250 4.15 1.96 -18.08
N LEU A 251 5.15 2.64 -17.51
CA LEU A 251 5.07 4.08 -17.27
C LEU A 251 5.08 4.90 -18.58
N LEU A 252 5.56 4.35 -19.69
CA LEU A 252 5.46 4.95 -21.04
C LEU A 252 5.88 6.44 -21.11
N LYS A 253 6.92 6.83 -20.37
CA LYS A 253 7.40 8.23 -20.29
C LYS A 253 6.38 9.25 -19.76
N ARG A 254 5.34 8.79 -19.04
CA ARG A 254 4.31 9.61 -18.41
C ARG A 254 4.42 9.52 -16.89
N GLU A 255 4.12 10.61 -16.19
CA GLU A 255 3.99 10.62 -14.73
C GLU A 255 2.68 9.92 -14.34
N ALA A 256 2.78 8.91 -13.49
CA ALA A 256 1.65 8.30 -12.80
C ALA A 256 1.45 9.02 -11.46
N GLN A 257 0.20 9.17 -11.02
CA GLN A 257 -0.12 9.78 -9.73
C GLN A 257 -1.36 9.19 -9.10
N ILE A 258 -1.38 9.16 -7.77
CA ILE A 258 -2.56 8.84 -6.98
C ILE A 258 -2.58 9.69 -5.72
N GLU A 259 -3.74 10.19 -5.36
CA GLU A 259 -3.99 11.01 -4.18
C GLU A 259 -5.15 10.39 -3.40
N GLY A 260 -4.98 10.32 -2.09
CA GLY A 260 -5.96 9.77 -1.16
C GLY A 260 -6.09 10.65 0.06
N ALA A 261 -7.29 10.79 0.59
CA ALA A 261 -7.58 11.58 1.77
C ALA A 261 -8.66 10.90 2.59
N PHE A 262 -8.51 10.86 3.91
CA PHE A 262 -9.61 10.53 4.81
C PHE A 262 -9.74 11.57 5.93
N ARG A 263 -10.97 11.69 6.41
CA ARG A 263 -11.31 12.42 7.63
C ARG A 263 -12.09 11.49 8.55
N SER A 264 -11.76 11.52 9.84
CA SER A 264 -12.44 10.68 10.81
C SER A 264 -12.53 11.32 12.19
N ASP A 265 -13.71 11.20 12.78
CA ASP A 265 -14.01 11.62 14.14
C ASP A 265 -14.88 10.54 14.82
N SER A 266 -15.39 10.82 16.02
CA SER A 266 -16.21 9.84 16.74
C SER A 266 -17.57 9.54 16.09
N GLN A 267 -17.97 10.30 15.07
CA GLN A 267 -19.27 10.20 14.42
C GLN A 267 -19.21 9.55 13.04
N GLY A 268 -18.08 9.64 12.34
CA GLY A 268 -17.98 9.06 11.02
C GLY A 268 -16.60 9.05 10.38
N ILE A 269 -16.57 8.42 9.21
CA ILE A 269 -15.40 8.27 8.36
C ILE A 269 -15.80 8.70 6.94
N GLU A 270 -15.02 9.59 6.33
CA GLU A 270 -15.12 9.94 4.91
C GLU A 270 -13.76 9.71 4.24
N VAL A 271 -13.76 9.09 3.07
CA VAL A 271 -12.53 8.84 2.29
C VAL A 271 -12.72 9.16 0.81
N LYS A 272 -11.66 9.70 0.19
CA LYS A 272 -11.58 10.01 -1.25
C LYS A 272 -10.26 9.51 -1.79
N VAL A 273 -10.29 8.91 -2.97
CA VAL A 273 -9.10 8.49 -3.73
C VAL A 273 -9.30 8.85 -5.19
N ASP A 274 -8.28 9.42 -5.83
CA ASP A 274 -8.23 9.69 -7.26
C ASP A 274 -6.84 9.39 -7.79
N GLY A 275 -6.74 8.67 -8.91
CA GLY A 275 -5.45 8.37 -9.52
C GLY A 275 -5.53 8.05 -11.00
N GLU A 276 -4.39 8.18 -11.66
CA GLU A 276 -4.12 7.76 -13.04
C GLU A 276 -2.76 7.07 -13.04
N LEU A 277 -2.77 5.74 -13.27
CA LEU A 277 -1.57 4.91 -13.13
C LEU A 277 -1.61 3.67 -14.05
N PRO A 278 -0.44 3.09 -14.41
CA PRO A 278 -0.37 1.81 -15.08
C PRO A 278 -0.69 0.65 -14.15
N GLY A 279 -1.11 -0.48 -14.73
CA GLY A 279 -1.33 -1.74 -13.99
C GLY A 279 -2.77 -1.91 -13.51
N VAL A 280 -3.69 -1.02 -13.87
CA VAL A 280 -5.12 -1.15 -13.57
C VAL A 280 -5.74 -2.33 -14.35
N SER A 281 -5.23 -2.60 -15.55
CA SER A 281 -5.56 -3.80 -16.33
C SER A 281 -4.32 -4.61 -16.66
N VAL A 282 -4.49 -5.94 -16.74
CA VAL A 282 -3.43 -6.89 -17.08
C VAL A 282 -3.90 -7.88 -18.13
N ASP A 283 -2.94 -8.47 -18.86
CA ASP A 283 -3.23 -9.57 -19.78
C ASP A 283 -3.76 -10.79 -19.00
N ALA A 284 -4.81 -11.41 -19.54
CA ALA A 284 -5.43 -12.60 -18.98
C ALA A 284 -5.20 -13.86 -19.83
N GLY A 285 -4.48 -13.73 -20.96
CA GLY A 285 -4.24 -14.81 -21.92
C GLY A 285 -5.37 -14.98 -22.93
N GLY A 286 -5.07 -15.58 -24.08
CA GLY A 286 -6.07 -15.87 -25.12
C GLY A 286 -6.75 -14.62 -25.72
N GLY A 287 -6.09 -13.46 -25.67
CA GLY A 287 -6.64 -12.18 -26.13
C GLY A 287 -7.59 -11.50 -25.13
N LEU A 288 -7.80 -12.08 -23.94
CA LEU A 288 -8.54 -11.45 -22.86
C LEU A 288 -7.63 -10.53 -22.02
N ARG A 289 -8.23 -9.51 -21.45
CA ARG A 289 -7.64 -8.69 -20.38
C ARG A 289 -8.51 -8.79 -19.14
N ARG A 290 -7.92 -8.56 -17.96
CA ARG A 290 -8.67 -8.42 -16.71
C ARG A 290 -8.38 -7.10 -16.03
N VAL A 291 -9.35 -6.58 -15.28
CA VAL A 291 -9.01 -5.67 -14.18
C VAL A 291 -8.09 -6.41 -13.22
N LEU A 292 -7.08 -5.71 -12.73
CA LEU A 292 -6.08 -6.25 -11.82
C LEU A 292 -6.73 -7.07 -10.70
N ASN A 293 -6.16 -8.25 -10.42
CA ASN A 293 -6.50 -9.03 -9.25
C ASN A 293 -6.47 -8.14 -8.00
N HIS A 294 -7.57 -8.09 -7.23
CA HIS A 294 -7.60 -7.30 -5.99
C HIS A 294 -6.49 -7.78 -5.04
N PRO A 295 -5.60 -6.88 -4.54
CA PRO A 295 -4.58 -7.26 -3.56
C PRO A 295 -5.23 -7.77 -2.28
N LEU A 296 -4.61 -8.74 -1.62
CA LEU A 296 -5.18 -9.42 -0.46
C LEU A 296 -4.90 -8.67 0.84
N VAL A 297 -3.72 -8.08 0.99
CA VAL A 297 -3.29 -7.38 2.22
C VAL A 297 -4.28 -6.29 2.64
N PRO A 298 -4.73 -5.38 1.74
CA PRO A 298 -5.68 -4.34 2.14
C PRO A 298 -7.00 -4.90 2.68
N LEU A 299 -7.49 -6.01 2.12
CA LEU A 299 -8.73 -6.65 2.56
C LEU A 299 -8.57 -7.28 3.94
N VAL A 300 -7.53 -8.09 4.13
CA VAL A 300 -7.29 -8.77 5.40
C VAL A 300 -7.07 -7.76 6.53
N HIS A 301 -6.23 -6.75 6.32
CA HIS A 301 -5.92 -5.75 7.34
C HIS A 301 -7.13 -4.86 7.65
N HIS A 302 -7.84 -4.36 6.63
CA HIS A 302 -9.07 -3.59 6.86
C HIS A 302 -10.15 -4.44 7.55
N GLY A 303 -10.20 -5.74 7.27
CA GLY A 303 -11.11 -6.69 7.90
C GLY A 303 -11.00 -6.76 9.42
N MET A 304 -9.86 -6.37 10.01
CA MET A 304 -9.68 -6.29 11.46
C MET A 304 -10.55 -5.19 12.09
N VAL A 305 -10.86 -4.13 11.34
CA VAL A 305 -11.68 -3.00 11.82
C VAL A 305 -13.07 -2.94 11.17
N GLY A 306 -13.26 -3.56 10.00
CA GLY A 306 -14.52 -3.53 9.26
C GLY A 306 -15.68 -4.34 9.85
N LYS A 307 -15.49 -4.96 11.04
CA LYS A 307 -16.48 -5.80 11.72
C LYS A 307 -17.03 -5.18 13.01
N LEU A 308 -16.59 -3.99 13.37
CA LEU A 308 -16.91 -3.37 14.66
C LEU A 308 -18.37 -2.87 14.75
N ASN A 309 -19.02 -2.64 13.61
CA ASN A 309 -20.40 -2.19 13.52
C ASN A 309 -21.12 -2.91 12.39
N ASP A 310 -22.41 -3.16 12.59
CA ASP A 310 -23.30 -3.58 11.50
C ASP A 310 -23.57 -2.39 10.56
N PHE A 311 -23.62 -2.66 9.26
CA PHE A 311 -23.94 -1.66 8.24
C PHE A 311 -24.62 -2.32 7.03
N LYS A 312 -25.39 -1.53 6.30
CA LYS A 312 -25.88 -1.87 4.96
C LYS A 312 -24.99 -1.23 3.90
N ILE A 313 -24.93 -1.85 2.73
CA ILE A 313 -24.18 -1.32 1.58
C ILE A 313 -25.11 -0.53 0.66
N ASP A 314 -24.72 0.72 0.39
CA ASP A 314 -25.21 1.54 -0.72
C ASP A 314 -24.01 1.92 -1.60
N ALA A 315 -23.61 1.00 -2.48
CA ALA A 315 -22.41 1.16 -3.29
C ALA A 315 -22.66 0.94 -4.78
N GLN A 316 -21.97 1.73 -5.59
CA GLN A 316 -21.91 1.58 -7.04
C GLN A 316 -20.47 1.50 -7.54
N LEU A 317 -20.21 0.56 -8.45
CA LEU A 317 -19.01 0.55 -9.29
C LEU A 317 -19.38 0.84 -10.73
N THR A 318 -18.69 1.79 -11.34
CA THR A 318 -18.74 2.08 -12.77
C THR A 318 -17.40 1.70 -13.42
N VAL A 319 -17.44 0.87 -14.45
CA VAL A 319 -16.27 0.54 -15.28
C VAL A 319 -16.53 0.98 -16.71
N GLN A 320 -15.69 1.87 -17.23
CA GLN A 320 -15.69 2.30 -18.63
C GLN A 320 -14.54 1.61 -19.37
N LEU A 321 -14.90 0.80 -20.36
CA LEU A 321 -13.95 0.13 -21.23
C LEU A 321 -13.49 1.06 -22.38
N PRO A 322 -12.38 0.74 -23.05
CA PRO A 322 -11.98 1.44 -24.26
C PRO A 322 -12.99 1.20 -25.38
N LYS A 323 -13.14 2.17 -26.30
CA LYS A 323 -14.09 2.09 -27.42
C LYS A 323 -13.96 0.76 -28.18
N GLY A 324 -15.09 0.10 -28.41
CA GLY A 324 -15.17 -1.17 -29.13
C GLY A 324 -14.94 -2.41 -28.25
N TYR A 325 -14.43 -2.28 -27.02
CA TYR A 325 -14.24 -3.41 -26.12
C TYR A 325 -15.54 -3.77 -25.41
N LYS A 326 -15.68 -5.04 -25.04
CA LYS A 326 -16.83 -5.59 -24.32
C LYS A 326 -16.37 -6.48 -23.17
N LEU A 327 -17.15 -6.49 -22.09
CA LEU A 327 -17.01 -7.52 -21.06
C LEU A 327 -17.28 -8.90 -21.67
N ARG A 328 -16.40 -9.84 -21.39
CA ARG A 328 -16.53 -11.26 -21.74
C ARG A 328 -16.98 -12.08 -20.55
N TYR A 329 -16.64 -11.66 -19.34
CA TYR A 329 -17.09 -12.28 -18.11
C TYR A 329 -17.03 -11.27 -16.95
N ALA A 330 -18.04 -11.31 -16.09
CA ALA A 330 -18.04 -10.61 -14.81
C ALA A 330 -18.79 -11.42 -13.77
N ALA A 331 -18.18 -11.63 -12.61
CA ALA A 331 -18.83 -12.29 -11.47
C ALA A 331 -18.40 -11.62 -10.17
N PRO A 332 -19.27 -10.84 -9.49
CA PRO A 332 -20.70 -10.64 -9.79
C PRO A 332 -21.01 -9.98 -11.16
N GLN A 333 -22.18 -10.31 -11.73
CA GLN A 333 -22.63 -9.76 -13.01
C GLN A 333 -23.07 -8.29 -12.86
N TYR A 334 -22.77 -7.47 -13.88
CA TYR A 334 -23.20 -6.07 -13.93
C TYR A 334 -24.73 -5.94 -13.99
N LYS A 335 -25.25 -4.81 -13.50
CA LYS A 335 -26.68 -4.50 -13.50
C LYS A 335 -27.14 -3.77 -14.74
N SER A 336 -26.30 -2.88 -15.27
CA SER A 336 -26.62 -2.15 -16.48
C SER A 336 -25.38 -1.93 -17.34
N GLN A 337 -25.62 -1.76 -18.63
CA GLN A 337 -24.62 -1.45 -19.64
C GLN A 337 -25.18 -0.35 -20.54
N ASN A 338 -24.35 0.64 -20.85
CA ASN A 338 -24.60 1.60 -21.92
C ASN A 338 -23.31 1.79 -22.71
N ALA A 339 -23.30 1.32 -23.97
CA ALA A 339 -22.09 1.22 -24.79
C ALA A 339 -20.95 0.51 -24.03
N GLU A 340 -19.79 1.17 -23.87
CA GLU A 340 -18.62 0.67 -23.15
C GLU A 340 -18.67 0.89 -21.61
N THR A 341 -19.74 1.46 -21.08
CA THR A 341 -19.90 1.73 -19.65
C THR A 341 -20.76 0.66 -18.97
N TYR A 342 -20.23 0.03 -17.94
CA TYR A 342 -20.88 -1.02 -17.15
C TYR A 342 -21.01 -0.60 -15.70
N LYS A 343 -22.14 -0.92 -15.06
CA LYS A 343 -22.43 -0.55 -13.66
C LYS A 343 -22.83 -1.75 -12.81
N TRP A 344 -22.31 -1.81 -11.59
CA TRP A 344 -22.66 -2.78 -10.55
C TRP A 344 -23.21 -2.05 -9.33
N PHE A 345 -24.35 -2.48 -8.83
CA PHE A 345 -24.97 -1.97 -7.60
C PHE A 345 -26.00 -2.99 -7.08
N GLY A 346 -26.25 -3.00 -5.77
CA GLY A 346 -27.21 -3.90 -5.12
C GLY A 346 -26.93 -5.41 -5.33
N GLY A 347 -27.88 -6.26 -4.94
CA GLY A 347 -27.85 -7.71 -5.17
C GLY A 347 -26.54 -8.39 -4.72
N THR A 348 -26.00 -9.27 -5.57
CA THR A 348 -24.75 -10.00 -5.30
C THR A 348 -23.54 -9.08 -5.18
N TYR A 349 -23.52 -7.96 -5.91
CA TYR A 349 -22.43 -6.98 -5.79
C TYR A 349 -22.40 -6.33 -4.41
N ALA A 350 -23.56 -5.91 -3.87
CA ALA A 350 -23.63 -5.35 -2.53
C ALA A 350 -23.20 -6.36 -1.44
N LYS A 351 -23.57 -7.64 -1.59
CA LYS A 351 -23.08 -8.72 -0.70
C LYS A 351 -21.58 -8.93 -0.80
N TRP A 352 -21.03 -8.88 -2.01
CA TRP A 352 -19.59 -8.96 -2.22
C TRP A 352 -18.86 -7.75 -1.61
N ALA A 353 -19.39 -6.54 -1.78
CA ALA A 353 -18.85 -5.33 -1.16
C ALA A 353 -18.86 -5.42 0.38
N GLU A 354 -19.96 -5.88 0.99
CA GLU A 354 -20.03 -6.13 2.43
C GLU A 354 -18.97 -7.16 2.87
N HIS A 355 -18.85 -8.27 2.13
CA HIS A 355 -17.88 -9.34 2.37
C HIS A 355 -16.44 -8.81 2.40
N VAL A 356 -16.03 -8.03 1.39
CA VAL A 356 -14.66 -7.51 1.30
C VAL A 356 -14.37 -6.40 2.31
N CYS A 357 -15.36 -5.55 2.65
CA CYS A 357 -15.22 -4.56 3.74
C CYS A 357 -14.97 -5.23 5.10
N LYS A 358 -15.53 -6.43 5.30
CA LYS A 358 -15.32 -7.27 6.49
C LYS A 358 -14.10 -8.20 6.38
N GLY A 359 -13.26 -8.03 5.36
CA GLY A 359 -12.00 -8.76 5.17
C GLY A 359 -12.10 -10.08 4.41
N GLY A 360 -13.25 -10.35 3.82
CA GLY A 360 -13.41 -11.45 2.89
C GLY A 360 -12.58 -11.24 1.61
N THR A 361 -12.01 -12.32 1.07
CA THR A 361 -11.12 -12.29 -0.09
C THR A 361 -11.75 -12.94 -1.34
N GLY A 362 -13.08 -12.96 -1.39
CA GLY A 362 -13.84 -13.56 -2.49
C GLY A 362 -13.55 -12.86 -3.81
N GLN A 363 -13.27 -13.63 -4.86
CA GLN A 363 -12.90 -13.08 -6.15
C GLN A 363 -14.06 -12.35 -6.81
N PHE A 364 -13.79 -11.15 -7.32
CA PHE A 364 -14.62 -10.45 -8.30
C PHE A 364 -13.79 -10.23 -9.56
N ASP A 365 -14.05 -11.06 -10.56
CA ASP A 365 -13.35 -10.98 -11.83
C ASP A 365 -14.13 -10.14 -12.84
N ILE A 366 -13.40 -9.31 -13.58
CA ILE A 366 -13.88 -8.52 -14.71
C ILE A 366 -12.93 -8.78 -15.88
N LEU A 367 -13.38 -9.61 -16.84
CA LEU A 367 -12.64 -9.97 -18.05
C LEU A 367 -13.25 -9.28 -19.26
N TYR A 368 -12.42 -8.72 -20.13
CA TYR A 368 -12.85 -7.96 -21.30
C TYR A 368 -11.91 -8.15 -22.49
N ALA A 369 -12.42 -7.90 -23.70
CA ALA A 369 -11.66 -7.96 -24.94
C ALA A 369 -12.29 -7.07 -26.01
N GLN A 370 -11.55 -6.80 -27.08
CA GLN A 370 -12.03 -6.08 -28.27
C GLN A 370 -13.16 -6.83 -28.98
#